data_AF-A0A9R1SYF9-F1
#
_entry.id   AF-A0A9R1SYF9-F1
#
_cell.length_a   1.000
_cell.length_b   1.000
_cell.length_c   1.000
_cell.angle_alpha   90.00
_cell.angle_beta   90.00
_cell.angle_gamma   90.00
#
_symmetry.space_group_name_H-M   'P 1'
#
loop_
_entity.id
_entity.type
_entity.pdbx_description
1 polymer ?
#
loop_
_entity_poly.entity_id
_entity_poly.type
_entity_poly.pdbx_seq_one_letter_code
_entity_poly.pdbx_strand_id
1 'polypeptide(L)'
;MWFSLQPTLTAVNSSKHWTKYLDEMIEFSDDRNYFIIDQVERMMRERWRIIRCTTKYGWLVAYYQGSKISQERMKILINLANKIGQRNCEVAVARIRKLSYGIHPNQIPIVAEAILNEIYTILILKQRREFRWEMKRLIPKPPTVFTISNDIF
;
A
#
# COMPACT_ATOMS: atom_id res chain seq x y z
N MET A 1 39.35 -42.36 1.63
CA MET A 1 38.95 -41.38 0.60
C MET A 1 37.99 -40.40 1.26
N TRP A 2 38.39 -39.14 1.39
CA TRP A 2 37.58 -38.07 1.98
C TRP A 2 36.88 -37.30 0.85
N PHE A 3 35.55 -37.25 0.86
CA PHE A 3 34.79 -36.38 -0.04
C PHE A 3 34.41 -35.10 0.70
N SER A 4 35.01 -33.97 0.31
CA SER A 4 34.55 -32.64 0.70
C SER A 4 33.26 -32.32 -0.05
N LEU A 5 32.15 -32.21 0.66
CA LEU A 5 30.91 -31.66 0.10
C LEU A 5 30.91 -30.14 0.35
N GLN A 6 31.30 -29.38 -0.68
CA GLN A 6 30.99 -27.96 -0.75
C GLN A 6 29.48 -27.77 -0.97
N PRO A 7 28.80 -26.88 -0.24
CA PRO A 7 27.41 -26.53 -0.55
C PRO A 7 27.37 -25.66 -1.81
N THR A 8 26.79 -26.19 -2.88
CA THR A 8 26.51 -25.44 -4.11
C THR A 8 25.40 -24.41 -3.84
N LEU A 9 25.82 -23.14 -3.79
CA LEU A 9 24.99 -21.95 -3.87
C LEU A 9 24.09 -21.99 -5.11
N THR A 10 22.86 -22.46 -4.97
CA THR A 10 21.81 -22.37 -6.00
C THR A 10 20.52 -21.78 -5.44
N ALA A 11 20.64 -20.80 -4.54
CA ALA A 11 19.50 -20.09 -3.93
C ALA A 11 19.47 -18.57 -4.19
N VAL A 12 20.11 -18.09 -5.27
CA VAL A 12 20.18 -16.64 -5.56
C VAL A 12 19.33 -16.20 -6.76
N ASN A 13 18.81 -17.11 -7.59
CA ASN A 13 18.16 -16.72 -8.84
C ASN A 13 16.62 -16.74 -8.87
N SER A 14 15.92 -17.17 -7.82
CA SER A 14 14.43 -17.11 -7.85
C SER A 14 13.87 -15.74 -7.46
N SER A 15 14.60 -14.91 -6.71
CA SER A 15 14.10 -13.61 -6.22
C SER A 15 13.95 -12.56 -7.35
N LYS A 16 14.82 -12.61 -8.37
CA LYS A 16 14.82 -11.63 -9.47
C LYS A 16 13.76 -11.90 -10.55
N HIS A 17 13.19 -13.11 -10.61
CA HIS A 17 12.23 -13.45 -11.65
C HIS A 17 10.80 -12.98 -11.32
N TRP A 18 10.46 -12.87 -10.03
CA TRP A 18 9.13 -12.46 -9.60
C TRP A 18 8.91 -10.94 -9.58
N THR A 19 9.99 -10.15 -9.48
CA THR A 19 9.88 -8.69 -9.60
C THR A 19 9.55 -8.24 -11.02
N LYS A 20 9.98 -9.00 -12.03
CA LYS A 20 9.72 -8.68 -13.44
C LYS A 20 8.24 -8.84 -13.83
N TYR A 21 7.55 -9.82 -13.24
CA TYR A 21 6.09 -9.99 -13.41
C TYR A 21 5.25 -8.92 -12.68
N LEU A 22 5.81 -8.23 -11.69
CA LEU A 22 5.15 -7.10 -11.01
C LEU A 22 5.30 -5.79 -11.78
N ASP A 23 6.39 -5.62 -12.54
CA ASP A 23 6.63 -4.43 -13.35
C ASP A 23 5.87 -4.48 -14.70
N GLU A 24 5.58 -5.67 -15.24
CA GLU A 24 4.93 -5.83 -16.56
C GLU A 24 3.38 -5.78 -16.54
N MET A 25 2.73 -5.59 -15.39
CA MET A 25 1.26 -5.69 -15.27
C MET A 25 0.47 -4.39 -15.04
N ILE A 26 1.03 -3.21 -15.26
CA ILE A 26 0.30 -1.94 -15.03
C ILE A 26 0.43 -0.95 -16.19
N GLU A 27 -0.10 -1.33 -17.36
CA GLU A 27 -0.74 -0.37 -18.26
C GLU A 27 -2.26 -0.53 -18.11
N PHE A 28 -2.78 -0.12 -16.96
CA PHE A 28 -4.22 0.05 -16.77
C PHE A 28 -4.62 1.44 -17.24
N SER A 29 -5.48 1.49 -18.26
CA SER A 29 -6.10 2.65 -18.92
C SER A 29 -6.06 3.98 -18.15
N ASP A 30 -5.63 5.04 -18.84
CA ASP A 30 -5.43 6.40 -18.33
C ASP A 30 -6.53 6.93 -17.42
N ASP A 31 -7.82 6.68 -17.71
CA ASP A 31 -8.93 7.24 -16.93
C ASP A 31 -9.05 6.71 -15.49
N ARG A 32 -8.55 5.51 -15.19
CA ARG A 32 -8.68 4.87 -13.86
C ARG A 32 -7.58 5.28 -12.89
N ASN A 33 -6.42 5.66 -13.41
CA ASN A 33 -5.27 6.08 -12.61
C ASN A 33 -5.53 7.43 -11.91
N TYR A 34 -6.43 8.26 -12.46
CA TYR A 34 -6.78 9.55 -11.88
C TYR A 34 -7.89 9.51 -10.84
N PHE A 35 -8.50 8.35 -10.53
CA PHE A 35 -9.62 8.27 -9.60
C PHE A 35 -9.30 8.88 -8.22
N ILE A 36 -8.15 8.51 -7.63
CA ILE A 36 -7.76 9.06 -6.33
C ILE A 36 -7.47 10.55 -6.43
N ILE A 37 -6.81 10.98 -7.51
CA ILE A 37 -6.48 12.39 -7.72
C ILE A 37 -7.76 13.22 -7.78
N ASP A 38 -8.73 12.81 -8.59
CA ASP A 38 -10.00 13.52 -8.71
C ASP A 38 -10.74 13.60 -7.37
N GLN A 39 -10.74 12.51 -6.58
CA GLN A 39 -11.34 12.52 -5.25
C GLN A 39 -10.63 13.46 -4.28
N VAL A 40 -9.29 13.47 -4.26
CA VAL A 40 -8.51 14.38 -3.40
C VAL A 40 -8.72 15.84 -3.81
N GLU A 41 -8.66 16.14 -5.11
CA GLU A 41 -8.90 17.49 -5.63
C GLU A 41 -10.34 17.97 -5.37
N ARG A 42 -11.33 17.08 -5.48
CA ARG A 42 -12.71 17.38 -5.12
C ARG A 42 -12.83 17.76 -3.64
N MET A 43 -12.20 17.00 -2.74
CA MET A 43 -12.20 17.31 -1.32
C MET A 43 -11.48 18.64 -1.03
N MET A 44 -10.36 18.92 -1.70
CA MET A 44 -9.67 20.21 -1.59
C MET A 44 -10.58 21.37 -2.02
N ARG A 45 -11.26 21.24 -3.17
CA ARG A 45 -12.20 22.26 -3.67
C ARG A 45 -13.36 22.50 -2.72
N GLU A 46 -13.96 21.43 -2.19
CA GLU A 46 -15.05 21.53 -1.21
C GLU A 46 -14.60 22.28 0.05
N ARG A 47 -13.41 21.96 0.56
CA ARG A 47 -12.85 22.63 1.75
C ARG A 47 -12.47 24.08 1.49
N TRP A 48 -11.89 24.38 0.34
CA TRP A 48 -11.62 25.76 -0.08
C TRP A 48 -12.90 26.59 -0.22
N ARG A 49 -13.98 25.99 -0.72
CA ARG A 49 -15.30 26.64 -0.82
C ARG A 49 -15.84 27.01 0.55
N ILE A 50 -15.70 26.11 1.53
CA ILE A 50 -16.10 26.38 2.92
C ILE A 50 -15.29 27.55 3.47
N ILE A 51 -13.96 27.50 3.42
CA ILE A 51 -13.08 28.56 3.96
C ILE A 51 -13.38 29.91 3.32
N ARG A 52 -13.61 29.94 2.00
CA ARG A 52 -13.99 31.15 1.25
C ARG A 52 -15.25 31.80 1.82
N CYS A 53 -16.23 31.01 2.23
CA CYS A 53 -17.54 31.49 2.69
C CYS A 53 -17.64 31.70 4.21
N THR A 54 -16.75 31.09 5.01
CA THR A 54 -16.85 31.13 6.49
C THR A 54 -15.89 32.10 7.17
N THR A 55 -14.83 32.55 6.49
CA THR A 55 -13.82 33.42 7.10
C THR A 55 -13.76 34.79 6.42
N LYS A 56 -13.59 35.86 7.23
CA LYS A 56 -13.62 37.27 6.78
C LYS A 56 -12.70 37.58 5.59
N TYR A 57 -11.54 36.92 5.51
CA TYR A 57 -10.57 37.04 4.42
C TYR A 57 -10.34 35.72 3.67
N GLY A 58 -11.24 34.73 3.84
CA GLY A 58 -11.09 33.41 3.23
C GLY A 58 -11.10 33.42 1.71
N TRP A 59 -11.80 34.38 1.11
CA TRP A 59 -11.78 34.61 -0.33
C TRP A 59 -10.40 34.99 -0.84
N LEU A 60 -9.62 35.73 -0.06
CA LEU A 60 -8.27 36.15 -0.41
C LEU A 60 -7.31 34.96 -0.33
N VAL A 61 -7.40 34.19 0.76
CA VAL A 61 -6.59 32.96 0.95
C VAL A 61 -6.88 31.93 -0.14
N ALA A 62 -8.16 31.70 -0.47
CA ALA A 62 -8.58 30.77 -1.51
C ALA A 62 -8.19 31.22 -2.94
N TYR A 63 -8.00 32.53 -3.15
CA TYR A 63 -7.55 33.07 -4.44
C TYR A 63 -6.05 32.87 -4.65
N TYR A 64 -5.24 33.06 -3.60
CA TYR A 64 -3.77 32.92 -3.68
C TYR A 64 -3.27 31.49 -3.53
N GLN A 65 -3.95 30.65 -2.74
CA GLN A 65 -3.55 29.26 -2.56
C GLN A 65 -4.24 28.38 -3.59
N GLY A 66 -3.54 28.15 -4.70
CA GLY A 66 -3.99 27.27 -5.77
C GLY A 66 -4.39 25.90 -5.25
N SER A 67 -5.58 25.43 -5.63
CA SER A 67 -6.15 24.15 -5.22
C SER A 67 -5.53 22.93 -5.92
N LYS A 68 -4.36 23.08 -6.55
CA LYS A 68 -3.75 22.07 -7.40
C LYS A 68 -2.73 21.26 -6.63
N ILE A 69 -2.82 19.94 -6.75
CA ILE A 69 -1.81 19.02 -6.24
C ILE A 69 -0.55 19.19 -7.10
N SER A 70 0.63 19.17 -6.49
CA SER A 70 1.88 19.19 -7.27
C SER A 70 2.00 17.95 -8.13
N GLN A 71 2.59 18.07 -9.33
CA GLN A 71 2.76 16.96 -10.25
C GLN A 71 3.52 15.77 -9.62
N GLU A 72 4.52 16.06 -8.79
CA GLU A 72 5.27 15.04 -8.03
C GLU A 72 4.36 14.24 -7.09
N ARG A 73 3.50 14.94 -6.34
CA ARG A 73 2.54 14.28 -5.43
C ARG A 73 1.48 13.50 -6.19
N MET A 74 1.01 13.99 -7.33
CA MET A 74 0.10 13.24 -8.20
C MET A 74 0.72 11.91 -8.61
N LYS A 75 1.97 11.91 -9.07
CA LYS A 75 2.69 10.67 -9.44
C LYS A 75 2.82 9.71 -8.25
N ILE A 76 3.13 10.21 -7.06
CA ILE A 76 3.21 9.39 -5.83
C ILE A 76 1.86 8.74 -5.52
N LEU A 77 0.78 9.53 -5.55
CA LEU A 77 -0.57 9.04 -5.25
C LEU A 77 -1.03 7.98 -6.27
N ILE A 78 -0.76 8.19 -7.56
CA ILE A 78 -1.06 7.20 -8.62
C ILE A 78 -0.29 5.91 -8.36
N ASN A 79 1.02 6.00 -8.11
CA ASN A 79 1.85 4.82 -7.87
C ASN A 79 1.37 4.02 -6.65
N LEU A 80 0.93 4.69 -5.59
CA LEU A 80 0.36 4.03 -4.42
C LEU A 80 -1.02 3.43 -4.71
N ALA A 81 -1.88 4.14 -5.44
CA ALA A 81 -3.19 3.64 -5.85
C ALA A 81 -3.05 2.33 -6.63
N ASN A 82 -2.14 2.31 -7.60
CA ASN A 82 -1.89 1.17 -8.47
C ASN A 82 -1.37 -0.06 -7.69
N LYS A 83 -0.52 0.16 -6.69
CA LYS A 83 0.00 -0.92 -5.82
C LYS A 83 -1.05 -1.54 -4.89
N ILE A 84 -2.04 -0.75 -4.48
CA ILE A 84 -3.04 -1.13 -3.48
C ILE A 84 -4.29 -1.76 -4.13
N GLY A 85 -4.57 -1.38 -5.38
CA GLY A 85 -5.70 -1.85 -6.17
C GLY A 85 -7.01 -1.12 -5.84
N GLN A 86 -7.93 -1.11 -6.81
CA GLN A 86 -9.14 -0.26 -6.79
C GLN A 86 -10.01 -0.43 -5.54
N ARG A 87 -10.30 -1.67 -5.14
CA ARG A 87 -11.17 -1.96 -3.99
C ARG A 87 -10.66 -1.33 -2.69
N ASN A 88 -9.34 -1.34 -2.50
CA ASN A 88 -8.71 -0.77 -1.33
C ASN A 88 -8.57 0.76 -1.46
N CYS A 89 -8.50 1.29 -2.70
CA CYS A 89 -8.53 2.72 -2.97
C CYS A 89 -9.88 3.35 -2.58
N GLU A 90 -11.01 2.68 -2.80
CA GLU A 90 -12.33 3.17 -2.36
C GLU A 90 -12.40 3.31 -0.84
N VAL A 91 -11.87 2.34 -0.10
CA VAL A 91 -11.74 2.39 1.36
C VAL A 91 -10.83 3.55 1.79
N ALA A 92 -9.70 3.74 1.09
CA ALA A 92 -8.80 4.86 1.32
C ALA A 92 -9.53 6.19 1.15
N VAL A 93 -10.26 6.38 0.05
CA VAL A 93 -11.02 7.59 -0.26
C VAL A 93 -12.06 7.88 0.83
N ALA A 94 -12.80 6.89 1.30
CA ALA A 94 -13.76 7.08 2.39
C ALA A 94 -13.08 7.57 3.67
N ARG A 95 -11.90 7.01 4.00
CA ARG A 95 -11.12 7.42 5.17
C ARG A 95 -10.54 8.82 5.00
N ILE A 96 -10.02 9.15 3.82
CA ILE A 96 -9.51 10.50 3.49
C ILE A 96 -10.64 11.52 3.61
N ARG A 97 -11.83 11.21 3.11
CA ARG A 97 -13.01 12.09 3.18
C ARG A 97 -13.40 12.38 4.63
N LYS A 98 -13.37 11.38 5.51
CA LYS A 98 -13.66 11.59 6.93
C LYS A 98 -12.65 12.54 7.59
N LEU A 99 -11.36 12.40 7.28
CA LEU A 99 -10.31 13.24 7.84
C LEU A 99 -10.25 14.64 7.22
N SER A 100 -10.66 14.79 5.95
CA SER A 100 -10.57 16.05 5.22
C SER A 100 -11.40 17.18 5.87
N TYR A 101 -12.50 16.84 6.56
CA TYR A 101 -13.32 17.81 7.31
C TYR A 101 -12.58 18.49 8.47
N GLY A 102 -11.57 17.84 9.04
CA GLY A 102 -10.83 18.35 10.20
C GLY A 102 -9.52 19.07 9.86
N ILE A 103 -9.08 19.05 8.60
CA ILE A 103 -7.75 19.53 8.19
C ILE A 103 -7.81 20.68 7.19
N HIS A 104 -6.70 21.38 7.04
CA HIS A 104 -6.54 22.42 6.03
C HIS A 104 -6.50 21.80 4.61
N PRO A 105 -7.10 22.43 3.58
CA PRO A 105 -7.13 21.88 2.22
C PRO A 105 -5.77 21.40 1.69
N ASN A 106 -4.70 22.15 1.93
CA ASN A 106 -3.35 21.80 1.45
C ASN A 106 -2.75 20.57 2.14
N GLN A 107 -3.30 20.14 3.27
CA GLN A 107 -2.85 18.95 3.99
C GLN A 107 -3.56 17.68 3.49
N ILE A 108 -4.65 17.80 2.74
CA ILE A 108 -5.42 16.65 2.24
C ILE A 108 -4.54 15.72 1.38
N PRO A 109 -3.68 16.19 0.45
CA PRO A 109 -2.79 15.31 -0.31
C PRO A 109 -1.79 14.54 0.57
N ILE A 110 -1.27 15.18 1.62
CA ILE A 110 -0.33 14.56 2.58
C ILE A 110 -1.05 13.44 3.35
N VAL A 111 -2.27 13.72 3.81
CA VAL A 111 -3.10 12.73 4.52
C VAL A 111 -3.51 11.58 3.60
N ALA A 112 -3.80 11.87 2.33
CA ALA A 112 -4.08 10.84 1.33
C ALA A 112 -2.90 9.91 1.12
N GLU A 113 -1.70 10.46 0.98
CA GLU A 113 -0.45 9.70 0.87
C GLU A 113 -0.21 8.81 2.10
N ALA A 114 -0.39 9.36 3.31
CA ALA A 114 -0.23 8.62 4.55
C ALA A 114 -1.22 7.44 4.66
N ILE A 115 -2.49 7.66 4.34
CA ILE A 115 -3.53 6.62 4.37
C ILE A 115 -3.22 5.51 3.35
N LEU A 116 -2.82 5.89 2.13
CA LEU A 116 -2.48 4.90 1.11
C LEU A 116 -1.27 4.06 1.54
N ASN A 117 -0.23 4.69 2.08
CA ASN A 117 0.92 3.97 2.64
C ASN A 117 0.52 3.01 3.78
N GLU A 118 -0.37 3.44 4.68
CA GLU A 118 -0.89 2.58 5.75
C GLU A 118 -1.59 1.34 5.17
N ILE A 119 -2.48 1.53 4.19
CA ILE A 119 -3.19 0.42 3.55
C ILE A 119 -2.23 -0.51 2.82
N TYR A 120 -1.25 0.05 2.10
CA TYR A 120 -0.22 -0.72 1.42
C TYR A 120 0.59 -1.59 2.39
N THR A 121 1.00 -1.03 3.53
CA THR A 121 1.72 -1.81 4.56
C THR A 121 0.86 -2.91 5.17
N ILE A 122 -0.43 -2.66 5.41
CA ILE A 122 -1.38 -3.68 5.88
C ILE A 122 -1.46 -4.84 4.87
N LEU A 123 -1.53 -4.54 3.57
CA LEU A 123 -1.58 -5.57 2.52
C LEU A 123 -0.31 -6.42 2.50
N ILE A 124 0.87 -5.79 2.56
CA ILE A 124 2.15 -6.52 2.62
C ILE A 124 2.19 -7.45 3.84
N LEU A 125 1.76 -6.96 5.01
CA LEU A 125 1.75 -7.76 6.23
C LEU A 125 0.78 -8.94 6.13
N LYS A 126 -0.38 -8.74 5.48
CA LYS A 126 -1.36 -9.81 5.23
C LYS A 126 -0.77 -10.88 4.31
N GLN A 127 -0.16 -10.49 3.20
CA GLN A 127 0.47 -11.41 2.25
C GLN A 127 1.60 -12.22 2.91
N ARG A 128 2.45 -11.58 3.73
CA ARG A 128 3.49 -12.28 4.50
C ARG A 128 2.93 -13.28 5.50
N ARG A 129 1.77 -13.00 6.10
CA ARG A 129 1.09 -13.96 7.00
C ARG A 129 0.61 -15.16 6.20
N GLU A 130 -0.10 -14.94 5.11
CA GLU A 130 -0.62 -16.00 4.22
C GLU A 130 0.51 -16.91 3.74
N PHE A 131 1.62 -16.34 3.26
CA PHE A 131 2.79 -17.09 2.84
C PHE A 131 3.37 -18.00 3.95
N ARG A 132 3.49 -17.47 5.19
CA ARG A 132 3.96 -18.29 6.33
C ARG A 132 3.00 -19.42 6.68
N TRP A 133 1.69 -19.19 6.58
CA TRP A 133 0.69 -20.23 6.81
C TRP A 133 0.75 -21.33 5.76
N GLU A 134 0.96 -20.96 4.50
CA GLU A 134 1.08 -21.87 3.38
C GLU A 134 2.36 -22.72 3.47
N MET A 135 3.50 -22.09 3.76
CA MET A 135 4.77 -22.80 4.06
C MET A 135 4.62 -23.83 5.18
N LYS A 136 3.91 -23.50 6.27
CA LYS A 136 3.66 -24.43 7.37
C LYS A 136 2.82 -25.64 6.97
N ARG A 137 1.96 -25.53 5.95
CA ARG A 137 1.17 -26.67 5.43
C ARG A 137 1.98 -27.57 4.51
N LEU A 138 2.95 -27.00 3.79
CA LEU A 138 3.78 -27.71 2.83
C LEU A 138 4.94 -28.48 3.47
N ILE A 139 5.36 -28.10 4.68
CA ILE A 139 6.36 -28.86 5.44
C ILE A 139 5.66 -30.11 6.02
N PRO A 140 6.04 -31.34 5.60
CA PRO A 140 5.48 -32.56 6.19
C PRO A 140 5.83 -32.55 7.68
N LYS A 141 4.82 -32.79 8.54
CA LYS A 141 5.08 -32.98 9.97
C LYS A 141 6.09 -34.12 10.12
N PRO A 142 7.21 -33.93 10.84
CA PRO A 142 8.11 -35.03 11.13
C PRO A 142 7.30 -36.12 11.85
N PRO A 143 7.55 -37.41 11.57
CA PRO A 143 6.84 -38.48 12.25
C PRO A 143 7.02 -38.30 13.76
N THR A 144 5.91 -38.39 14.49
CA THR A 144 5.92 -38.35 15.95
C THR A 144 6.69 -39.56 16.44
N VAL A 145 7.96 -39.38 16.81
CA VAL A 145 8.76 -40.47 17.40
C VAL A 145 8.32 -40.62 18.85
N PHE A 146 7.52 -41.64 19.12
CA PHE A 146 7.31 -42.10 20.49
C PHE A 146 8.56 -42.85 20.93
N THR A 147 9.38 -42.24 21.78
CA THR A 147 10.42 -42.97 22.50
C THR A 147 9.74 -43.88 23.52
N ILE A 148 9.69 -45.18 23.24
CA ILE A 148 9.37 -46.19 24.25
C ILE A 148 10.65 -46.34 25.09
N SER A 149 10.69 -45.77 26.29
CA SER A 149 11.73 -46.12 27.25
C SER A 149 11.45 -47.55 27.71
N ASN A 150 12.37 -48.46 27.37
CA ASN A 150 12.35 -49.81 27.91
C ASN A 150 12.86 -49.78 29.35
N ASP A 151 12.04 -49.27 30.27
CA ASP A 151 12.25 -49.44 31.70
C ASP A 151 11.53 -50.72 32.14
N ILE A 152 12.12 -51.88 31.81
CA ILE A 152 11.73 -53.16 32.42
C ILE A 152 13.03 -53.83 32.88
N PHE A 153 13.34 -53.62 34.16
CA PHE A 153 14.20 -54.46 34.99
C PHE A 153 13.31 -55.25 35.95
#